data_AF-A0A1H6ESV1-F1
#
_entry.id   AF-A0A1H6ESV1-F1
#
_cell.length_a   1.000
_cell.length_b   1.000
_cell.length_c   1.000
_cell.angle_alpha   90.00
_cell.angle_beta   90.00
_cell.angle_gamma   90.00
#
_symmetry.space_group_name_H-M   'P 1'
#
loop_
_entity.id
_entity.type
_entity.pdbx_description
1 polymer ?
#
loop_
_entity_poly.entity_id
_entity_poly.type
_entity_poly.pdbx_seq_one_letter_code
_entity_poly.pdbx_strand_id
1 'polypeptide(L)'
;MDDKWFAFVDDDRLHLHRSWTGVQEFQADFQPCDGGRRIAKVAIESSRRRYRRRYEDSDRLLLELLIDTVLLGSYDVSRWRHLYEQMT
;
A
#
# COMPACT_ATOMS: atom_id res chain seq x y z
N MET A 1 12.22 16.66 2.62
CA MET A 1 11.19 16.66 1.56
C MET A 1 9.90 16.20 2.21
N ASP A 2 8.75 16.77 1.86
CA ASP A 2 7.49 16.39 2.49
C ASP A 2 7.12 14.98 1.99
N ASP A 3 7.11 13.99 2.88
CA ASP A 3 6.74 12.60 2.56
C ASP A 3 5.21 12.45 2.44
N LYS A 4 4.59 13.40 1.75
CA LYS A 4 3.16 13.39 1.49
C LYS A 4 2.85 12.39 0.39
N TRP A 5 1.84 11.57 0.66
CA TRP A 5 1.30 10.57 -0.26
C TRP A 5 -0.07 10.98 -0.77
N PHE A 6 -0.38 10.56 -1.98
CA PHE A 6 -1.71 10.65 -2.57
C PHE A 6 -2.21 9.23 -2.87
N ALA A 7 -3.42 8.93 -2.41
CA ALA A 7 -4.09 7.66 -2.61
C ALA A 7 -5.42 7.88 -3.31
N PHE A 8 -5.75 7.04 -4.29
CA PHE A 8 -7.10 6.94 -4.82
C PHE A 8 -7.38 5.51 -5.29
N VAL A 9 -8.66 5.16 -5.34
CA VAL A 9 -9.12 3.86 -5.85
C VAL A 9 -9.92 4.13 -7.12
N ASP A 10 -9.57 3.43 -8.19
CA ASP A 10 -10.34 3.36 -9.42
C ASP A 10 -10.83 1.92 -9.61
N ASP A 11 -12.15 1.75 -9.61
CA ASP A 11 -12.82 0.44 -9.55
C ASP A 11 -12.30 -0.41 -8.37
N ASP A 12 -11.56 -1.48 -8.66
CA ASP A 12 -10.95 -2.37 -7.67
C ASP A 12 -9.43 -2.16 -7.51
N ARG A 13 -8.87 -1.07 -8.03
CA ARG A 13 -7.42 -0.82 -8.01
C ARG A 13 -7.04 0.41 -7.20
N LEU A 14 -6.18 0.22 -6.22
CA LEU A 14 -5.51 1.29 -5.48
C LEU A 14 -4.30 1.83 -6.25
N HIS A 15 -4.18 3.14 -6.29
CA HIS A 15 -3.04 3.89 -6.81
C HIS A 15 -2.43 4.77 -5.72
N LEU A 16 -1.13 4.62 -5.47
CA LEU A 16 -0.38 5.38 -4.47
C LEU A 16 0.81 6.11 -5.09
N HIS A 17 0.84 7.43 -4.90
CA HIS A 17 1.85 8.32 -5.45
C HIS A 17 2.56 9.10 -4.36
N ARG A 18 3.89 9.24 -4.46
CA ARG A 18 4.60 10.25 -3.68
C ARG A 18 4.40 11.62 -4.32
N SER A 19 4.01 12.58 -3.50
CA SER A 19 3.71 13.97 -3.92
C SER A 19 4.86 14.66 -4.64
N TRP A 20 6.10 14.35 -4.25
CA TRP A 20 7.27 15.12 -4.64
C TRP A 20 8.04 14.53 -5.83
N THR A 21 7.80 13.26 -6.15
CA THR A 21 8.31 12.63 -7.38
C THR A 21 7.24 12.55 -8.47
N GLY A 22 5.95 12.59 -8.11
CA GLY A 22 4.84 12.27 -9.01
C GLY A 22 4.82 10.79 -9.45
N VAL A 23 5.76 9.98 -8.95
CA VAL A 23 5.88 8.57 -9.29
C VAL A 23 4.84 7.81 -8.48
N GLN A 24 4.10 6.96 -9.18
CA GLN A 24 3.27 5.95 -8.55
C GLN A 24 4.21 4.89 -7.97
N GLU A 25 4.29 4.73 -6.65
CA GLU A 25 5.18 3.72 -6.06
C GLU A 25 4.49 2.37 -5.87
N PHE A 26 3.19 2.37 -5.57
CA PHE A 26 2.40 1.15 -5.38
C PHE A 26 1.13 1.16 -6.22
N GLN A 27 0.79 -0.03 -6.72
CA GLN A 27 -0.55 -0.40 -7.15
C GLN A 27 -0.98 -1.66 -6.42
N ALA A 28 -2.24 -1.72 -6.00
CA ALA A 28 -2.82 -2.93 -5.41
C ALA A 28 -4.19 -3.23 -6.03
N ASP A 29 -4.39 -4.47 -6.47
CA ASP A 29 -5.70 -4.96 -6.90
C ASP A 29 -6.43 -5.53 -5.69
N PHE A 30 -7.65 -5.07 -5.44
CA PHE A 30 -8.54 -5.58 -4.42
C PHE A 30 -9.44 -6.69 -4.99
N GLN A 31 -9.84 -7.61 -4.13
CA GLN A 31 -10.90 -8.56 -4.38
C GLN A 31 -11.91 -8.53 -3.25
N PRO A 32 -13.22 -8.73 -3.53
CA PRO A 32 -14.22 -8.87 -2.48
C PRO A 32 -13.90 -10.07 -1.59
N CYS A 33 -14.19 -9.93 -0.30
CA CYS A 33 -14.16 -11.00 0.69
C CYS A 33 -15.28 -10.78 1.72
N ASP A 34 -15.51 -11.78 2.58
CA ASP A 34 -16.51 -11.65 3.64
C ASP A 34 -16.18 -10.44 4.52
N GLY A 35 -17.11 -9.48 4.57
CA GLY A 35 -16.98 -8.26 5.37
C GLY A 35 -16.08 -7.16 4.78
N GLY A 36 -15.60 -7.27 3.54
CA GLY A 36 -14.82 -6.19 2.93
C GLY A 36 -14.07 -6.55 1.66
N ARG A 37 -12.83 -6.08 1.57
CA ARG A 37 -11.92 -6.29 0.43
C ARG A 37 -10.57 -6.74 0.93
N ARG A 38 -9.91 -7.61 0.17
CA ARG A 38 -8.52 -8.04 0.41
C ARG A 38 -7.61 -7.64 -0.73
N ILE A 39 -6.33 -7.40 -0.44
CA ILE A 39 -5.31 -7.19 -1.48
C ILE A 39 -5.01 -8.55 -2.14
N ALA A 40 -5.29 -8.66 -3.43
CA ALA A 40 -5.04 -9.87 -4.21
C ALA A 40 -3.70 -9.82 -4.95
N LYS A 41 -3.25 -8.63 -5.34
CA LYS A 41 -2.00 -8.43 -6.06
C LYS A 41 -1.43 -7.06 -5.76
N VAL A 42 -0.10 -6.99 -5.66
CA VAL A 42 0.63 -5.72 -5.54
C VAL A 42 1.64 -5.60 -6.68
N ALA A 43 1.75 -4.41 -7.25
CA ALA A 43 2.84 -4.02 -8.13
C ALA A 43 3.55 -2.80 -7.53
N ILE A 44 4.89 -2.83 -7.53
CA ILE A 44 5.73 -1.70 -7.13
C ILE A 44 6.38 -1.15 -8.39
N GLU A 45 6.33 0.16 -8.57
CA GLU A 45 7.05 0.82 -9.66
C GLU A 45 8.55 0.87 -9.36
N SER A 46 9.36 0.26 -10.22
CA SER A 46 10.82 0.33 -10.16
C SER A 46 11.36 1.40 -11.11
N SER A 47 10.93 2.66 -10.98
CA SER A 47 11.21 3.76 -11.93
C SER A 47 12.69 4.14 -12.12
N ARG A 48 13.64 3.33 -11.62
CA ARG A 48 15.02 3.32 -12.10
C ARG A 48 15.35 1.94 -12.64
N ARG A 49 15.61 1.91 -13.96
CA ARG A 49 16.13 0.86 -14.87
C ARG A 49 17.21 -0.11 -14.35
N ARG A 50 17.56 -0.12 -13.06
CA ARG A 50 18.65 -0.93 -12.48
C ARG A 50 18.29 -1.70 -11.21
N TYR A 51 17.09 -1.58 -10.64
CA TYR A 51 16.74 -2.36 -9.46
C TYR A 51 15.29 -2.85 -9.56
N ARG A 52 15.10 -4.06 -10.11
CA ARG A 52 13.83 -4.79 -9.96
C ARG A 52 13.75 -5.25 -8.50
N ARG A 53 13.30 -4.35 -7.62
CA ARG A 53 13.18 -4.64 -6.19
C ARG A 53 12.05 -5.64 -5.96
N ARG A 54 12.32 -6.66 -5.15
CA ARG A 54 11.32 -7.65 -4.74
C ARG A 54 10.41 -7.01 -3.70
N TYR A 55 9.12 -7.32 -3.75
CA TYR A 55 8.17 -6.98 -2.69
C TYR A 55 8.58 -7.69 -1.40
N GLU A 56 8.95 -6.92 -0.38
CA GLU A 56 9.41 -7.41 0.93
C GLU A 56 8.41 -7.06 2.04
N ASP A 57 8.62 -7.63 3.23
CA ASP A 57 7.77 -7.37 4.40
C ASP A 57 7.69 -5.89 4.76
N SER A 58 8.76 -5.13 4.56
CA SER A 58 8.75 -3.68 4.76
C SER A 58 7.84 -2.96 3.77
N ASP A 59 7.72 -3.45 2.53
CA ASP A 59 6.81 -2.88 1.53
C ASP A 59 5.36 -3.17 1.87
N ARG A 60 5.09 -4.38 2.41
CA ARG A 60 3.78 -4.75 2.92
C ARG A 60 3.36 -3.84 4.07
N LEU A 61 4.23 -3.63 5.05
CA LEU A 61 3.95 -2.72 6.18
C LEU A 61 3.70 -1.30 5.69
N LEU A 62 4.51 -0.80 4.75
CA LEU A 62 4.30 0.54 4.20
C LEU A 62 2.96 0.65 3.47
N LEU A 63 2.60 -0.33 2.63
CA LEU A 63 1.34 -0.34 1.91
C LEU A 63 0.13 -0.31 2.86
N GLU A 64 0.13 -1.16 3.89
CA GLU A 64 -0.92 -1.21 4.90
C GLU A 64 -1.04 0.13 5.66
N LEU A 65 0.10 0.78 5.96
CA LEU A 65 0.12 2.07 6.64
C LEU A 65 -0.48 3.17 5.79
N LEU A 66 -0.17 3.17 4.49
CA LEU A 66 -0.71 4.14 3.55
C LEU A 66 -2.22 3.93 3.32
N ILE A 67 -2.69 2.69 3.28
CA ILE A 67 -4.13 2.40 3.24
C ILE A 67 -4.82 2.98 4.47
N ASP A 68 -4.29 2.77 5.66
CA ASP A 68 -4.92 3.23 6.89
C ASP A 68 -4.91 4.76 7.01
N THR A 69 -3.73 5.35 6.88
CA THR A 69 -3.54 6.76 7.20
C THR A 69 -3.92 7.70 6.07
N VAL A 70 -3.75 7.27 4.81
CA VAL A 70 -3.95 8.15 3.63
C VAL A 70 -5.28 7.85 2.96
N LEU A 71 -5.61 6.57 2.73
CA LEU A 71 -6.84 6.21 2.04
C LEU A 71 -8.06 6.23 2.98
N LEU A 72 -7.96 5.56 4.13
CA LEU A 72 -9.06 5.44 5.09
C LEU A 72 -9.10 6.61 6.08
N GLY A 73 -7.98 7.28 6.31
CA GLY A 73 -7.86 8.35 7.30
C GLY A 73 -8.04 7.87 8.75
N SER A 74 -7.82 6.57 9.00
CA SER A 74 -8.02 5.93 10.31
C SER A 74 -6.90 4.95 10.61
N TYR A 75 -6.40 4.94 11.85
CA TYR A 75 -5.36 4.01 12.31
C TYR A 75 -5.91 3.11 13.42
N ASP A 76 -6.03 1.81 13.16
CA ASP A 76 -6.51 0.81 14.14
C ASP A 76 -5.36 -0.03 14.70
N VAL A 77 -4.94 0.28 15.92
CA VAL A 77 -3.86 -0.40 16.65
C VAL A 77 -4.07 -1.92 16.75
N SER A 78 -5.32 -2.39 16.88
CA SER A 78 -5.62 -3.81 17.06
C SER A 78 -5.35 -4.59 15.77
N ARG A 79 -5.72 -4.02 14.62
CA ARG A 79 -5.39 -4.58 13.31
C ARG A 79 -3.87 -4.63 13.09
N TRP A 80 -3.16 -3.57 13.44
CA TRP A 80 -1.70 -3.51 13.31
C TRP A 80 -0.99 -4.57 14.13
N ARG A 81 -1.43 -4.80 15.37
CA ARG A 81 -0.88 -5.88 16.21
C ARG A 81 -1.03 -7.24 15.54
N HIS A 82 -2.22 -7.55 15.02
CA HIS A 82 -2.47 -8.81 14.33
C HIS A 82 -1.60 -8.97 13.06
N LEU A 83 -1.42 -7.88 12.31
CA LEU A 83 -0.60 -7.88 11.11
C LEU A 83 0.88 -8.17 11.42
N TYR A 84 1.44 -7.57 12.47
CA TYR A 84 2.81 -7.86 12.93
C TYR A 84 3.00 -9.32 13.37
N GLU A 85 2.02 -9.89 14.07
CA GLU A 85 2.05 -11.30 14.51
C GLU A 85 2.05 -12.28 13.33
N GLN A 86 1.39 -11.94 12.21
CA GLN A 86 1.40 -12.78 11.00
C GLN A 86 2.71 -12.72 10.19
N MET A 87 3.59 -11.77 10.51
CA MET A 87 4.85 -11.53 9.79
C MET A 87 6.08 -12.08 10.53
N THR A 88 5.90 -12.63 11.74
CA THR A 88 6.95 -13.23 12.58
C THR A 88 6.82 -14.75 12.60
#